data_AF-A0A1A9RDR5-F1
#
_entry.id   AF-A0A1A9RDR5-F1
#
_cell.length_a   1.000
_cell.length_b   1.000
_cell.length_c   1.000
_cell.angle_alpha   90.00
_cell.angle_beta   90.00
_cell.angle_gamma   90.00
#
_symmetry.space_group_name_H-M   'P 1'
#
loop_
_entity.id
_entity.type
_entity.pdbx_description
1 polymer ?
#
loop_
_entity_poly.entity_id
_entity_poly.type
_entity_poly.pdbx_seq_one_letter_code
_entity_poly.pdbx_strand_id
1 'polypeptide(L)'
;MPLVSLHDYLRPWKLFSLACGIAILIVGSYLQPAPDWDIPISFLMAFSTYLFAPITSRTLARRQWKYLPLALFGMWFSVDGIYWLYWSWRDPVALEMMRSGNAPASACLYALCAMIWLYDGTLREILRLKK
;
A
#
# COMPACT_ATOMS: atom_id res chain seq x y z
N MET A 1 -17.23 11.25 -11.73
CA MET A 1 -16.91 11.08 -10.29
C MET A 1 -15.42 11.30 -10.10
N PRO A 2 -14.98 11.98 -9.02
CA PRO A 2 -13.56 12.05 -8.70
C PRO A 2 -12.99 10.64 -8.47
N LEU A 3 -11.71 10.42 -8.81
CA LEU A 3 -11.08 9.10 -8.69
C LEU A 3 -10.96 8.67 -7.21
N VAL A 4 -10.63 9.61 -6.34
CA VAL A 4 -10.52 9.47 -4.88
C VAL A 4 -11.02 10.76 -4.22
N SER A 5 -11.42 10.70 -2.95
CA SER A 5 -11.83 11.86 -2.15
C SER A 5 -11.43 11.68 -0.68
N LEU A 6 -11.44 12.75 0.11
CA LEU A 6 -11.13 12.65 1.55
C LEU A 6 -12.09 11.70 2.28
N HIS A 7 -13.39 11.78 1.99
CA HIS A 7 -14.39 10.85 2.51
C HIS A 7 -14.02 9.38 2.20
N ASP A 8 -13.45 9.12 1.03
CA ASP A 8 -13.02 7.78 0.65
C ASP A 8 -11.85 7.27 1.51
N TYR A 9 -10.84 8.11 1.76
CA TYR A 9 -9.72 7.76 2.65
C TYR A 9 -10.11 7.70 4.13
N LEU A 10 -11.24 8.30 4.52
CA LEU A 10 -11.71 8.26 5.91
C LEU A 10 -12.77 7.18 6.15
N ARG A 11 -13.02 6.30 5.16
CA ARG A 11 -13.92 5.15 5.35
C ARG A 11 -13.42 4.28 6.51
N PRO A 12 -14.25 3.97 7.51
CA PRO A 12 -13.81 3.25 8.71
C PRO A 12 -13.11 1.92 8.42
N TRP A 13 -13.57 1.18 7.41
CA TRP A 13 -12.99 -0.11 7.07
C TRP A 13 -11.64 0.00 6.34
N LYS A 14 -11.40 1.10 5.61
CA LYS A 14 -10.09 1.36 4.99
C LYS A 14 -9.06 1.70 6.06
N LEU A 15 -9.43 2.55 7.02
CA LEU A 15 -8.61 2.86 8.18
C LEU A 15 -8.35 1.63 9.06
N PHE A 16 -9.37 0.81 9.29
CA PHE A 16 -9.23 -0.44 10.05
C PHE A 16 -8.28 -1.42 9.35
N SER A 17 -8.46 -1.67 8.05
CA SER A 17 -7.58 -2.56 7.29
C SER A 17 -6.14 -2.03 7.18
N LEU A 18 -5.96 -0.70 7.08
CA LEU A 18 -4.63 -0.07 7.19
C LEU A 18 -4.00 -0.34 8.56
N ALA A 19 -4.75 -0.13 9.65
CA ALA A 19 -4.26 -0.37 11.01
C ALA A 19 -3.88 -1.85 11.22
N CYS A 20 -4.68 -2.79 10.73
CA CYS A 20 -4.35 -4.21 10.74
C CYS A 20 -3.08 -4.49 9.94
N GLY A 21 -2.93 -3.91 8.74
CA GLY A 21 -1.73 -4.06 7.91
C GLY A 21 -0.47 -3.57 8.63
N ILE A 22 -0.52 -2.38 9.22
CA ILE A 22 0.59 -1.82 10.00
C ILE A 22 0.93 -2.72 11.20
N ALA A 23 -0.08 -3.19 11.94
CA ALA A 23 0.15 -4.08 13.08
C ALA A 23 0.84 -5.38 12.65
N ILE A 24 0.43 -5.97 11.52
CA ILE A 24 1.07 -7.16 10.95
C ILE A 24 2.51 -6.86 10.57
N LEU A 25 2.79 -5.71 9.94
CA LEU A 25 4.15 -5.33 9.56
C LEU A 25 5.07 -5.15 10.78
N ILE A 26 4.56 -4.52 11.84
CA ILE A 26 5.31 -4.34 13.09
C ILE A 26 5.58 -5.68 13.74
N VAL A 27 4.57 -6.53 13.92
CA VAL A 27 4.75 -7.88 14.48
C VAL A 27 5.73 -8.70 13.63
N GLY A 28 5.61 -8.61 12.30
CA GLY A 28 6.51 -9.25 11.35
C GLY A 28 7.97 -8.85 11.55
N SER A 29 8.26 -7.56 11.74
CA SER A 29 9.63 -7.07 11.98
C SER A 29 10.28 -7.67 13.24
N TYR A 30 9.49 -8.04 14.25
CA TYR A 30 9.99 -8.72 15.46
C TYR A 30 10.14 -10.24 15.28
N LEU A 31 9.21 -10.88 14.56
CA LEU A 31 9.21 -12.33 14.37
C LEU A 31 10.22 -12.79 13.31
N GLN A 32 10.44 -11.97 12.29
CA GLN A 32 11.39 -12.24 11.21
C GLN A 32 12.30 -11.03 11.01
N PRO A 33 13.27 -10.81 11.91
CA PRO A 33 14.20 -9.70 11.80
C PRO A 33 14.95 -9.74 10.47
N ALA A 34 14.84 -8.67 9.69
CA ALA A 34 15.57 -8.47 8.45
C ALA A 34 16.33 -7.14 8.53
N PRO A 35 17.51 -7.02 7.90
CA PRO A 35 18.35 -5.83 8.01
C PRO A 35 17.70 -4.57 7.43
N ASP A 36 16.69 -4.73 6.57
CA ASP A 36 15.97 -3.68 5.86
C ASP A 36 14.50 -3.53 6.31
N TRP A 37 14.09 -4.21 7.38
CA TRP A 37 12.70 -4.20 7.84
C TRP A 37 12.59 -3.68 9.27
N ASP A 38 12.48 -2.35 9.38
CA ASP A 38 12.20 -1.68 10.64
C ASP A 38 10.79 -1.10 10.73
N ILE A 39 10.47 -0.57 11.91
CA ILE A 39 9.15 0.02 12.18
C ILE A 39 8.93 1.28 11.33
N PRO A 40 9.89 2.24 11.24
CA PRO A 40 9.73 3.40 10.38
C PRO A 40 9.42 3.07 8.92
N ILE A 41 10.13 2.13 8.28
CA ILE A 41 9.85 1.78 6.88
C ILE A 41 8.46 1.18 6.72
N SER A 42 8.00 0.39 7.70
CA SER A 42 6.66 -0.18 7.71
C SER A 42 5.57 0.91 7.65
N PHE A 43 5.72 1.99 8.43
CA PHE A 43 4.78 3.13 8.37
C PHE A 43 4.87 3.89 7.05
N LEU A 44 6.08 4.16 6.55
CA LEU A 44 6.28 4.89 5.29
C LEU A 44 5.64 4.15 4.11
N MET A 45 5.95 2.87 3.96
CA MET A 45 5.42 2.06 2.86
C MET A 45 3.91 1.84 2.98
N ALA A 46 3.40 1.58 4.19
CA ALA A 46 1.95 1.41 4.41
C ALA A 46 1.19 2.70 4.08
N PHE A 47 1.69 3.87 4.52
CA PHE A 47 1.07 5.15 4.22
C PHE A 47 1.11 5.48 2.72
N SER A 48 2.26 5.30 2.07
CA SER A 48 2.39 5.49 0.61
C SER A 48 1.41 4.59 -0.15
N THR A 49 1.33 3.32 0.23
CA THR A 49 0.38 2.34 -0.32
C THR A 49 -1.07 2.79 -0.09
N TYR A 50 -1.40 3.31 1.10
CA TYR A 50 -2.74 3.82 1.42
C TYR A 50 -3.18 4.95 0.49
N LEU A 51 -2.26 5.85 0.14
CA LEU A 51 -2.52 6.96 -0.76
C LEU A 51 -2.66 6.50 -2.22
N PHE A 52 -1.78 5.63 -2.70
CA PHE A 52 -1.69 5.34 -4.13
C PHE A 52 -2.49 4.11 -4.59
N ALA A 53 -2.67 3.09 -3.74
CA ALA A 53 -3.37 1.87 -4.15
C ALA A 53 -4.83 2.09 -4.61
N PRO A 54 -5.63 2.99 -3.98
CA PRO A 54 -6.96 3.34 -4.50
C PRO A 54 -6.91 4.04 -5.86
N ILE A 55 -5.90 4.88 -6.10
CA ILE A 55 -5.69 5.57 -7.38
C ILE A 55 -5.39 4.54 -8.47
N THR A 56 -4.47 3.61 -8.20
CA THR A 56 -4.07 2.57 -9.16
C THR A 56 -5.22 1.64 -9.49
N SER A 57 -5.85 1.04 -8.48
CA SER A 57 -6.96 0.10 -8.68
C SER A 57 -8.12 0.73 -9.45
N ARG A 58 -8.53 1.95 -9.11
CA ARG A 58 -9.65 2.63 -9.78
C ARG A 58 -9.28 3.12 -11.18
N THR A 59 -8.04 3.54 -11.40
CA THR A 59 -7.56 3.89 -12.74
C THR A 59 -7.71 2.71 -13.68
N LEU A 60 -7.29 1.52 -13.24
CA LEU A 60 -7.39 0.28 -14.02
C LEU A 60 -8.84 -0.20 -14.15
N ALA A 61 -9.54 -0.39 -13.03
CA ALA A 61 -10.89 -0.96 -13.01
C ALA A 61 -11.93 -0.09 -13.73
N ARG A 62 -11.81 1.24 -13.61
CA ARG A 62 -12.72 2.21 -14.24
C ARG A 62 -12.18 2.79 -15.55
N ARG A 63 -11.06 2.24 -16.07
CA ARG A 63 -10.41 2.63 -17.33
C ARG A 63 -10.16 4.15 -17.46
N GLN A 64 -9.75 4.79 -16.36
CA GLN A 64 -9.50 6.24 -16.31
C GLN A 64 -8.07 6.57 -16.71
N TRP A 65 -7.70 6.27 -17.96
CA TRP A 65 -6.31 6.31 -18.46
C TRP A 65 -5.59 7.65 -18.29
N LYS A 66 -6.33 8.75 -18.16
CA LYS A 66 -5.75 10.06 -17.83
C LYS A 66 -4.94 10.08 -16.52
N TYR A 67 -5.24 9.17 -15.58
CA TYR A 67 -4.51 9.03 -14.32
C TYR A 67 -3.45 7.93 -14.35
N LEU A 68 -3.25 7.27 -15.50
CA LEU A 68 -2.29 6.17 -15.62
C LEU A 68 -0.85 6.59 -15.22
N PRO A 69 -0.33 7.77 -15.61
CA PRO A 69 1.00 8.19 -15.15
C PRO A 69 1.10 8.28 -13.62
N LEU A 70 0.07 8.83 -12.96
CA LEU A 70 0.02 8.94 -11.51
C LEU A 70 -0.10 7.57 -10.83
N ALA A 71 -0.89 6.67 -11.40
CA ALA A 71 -1.04 5.30 -10.91
C ALA A 71 0.28 4.52 -11.01
N LEU A 72 0.97 4.60 -12.15
CA LEU A 72 2.26 3.92 -12.36
C LEU A 72 3.34 4.48 -11.43
N PHE A 73 3.44 5.81 -11.33
CA PHE A 73 4.35 6.45 -10.39
C PHE A 73 4.04 6.05 -8.95
N GLY A 74 2.76 6.14 -8.54
CA GLY A 74 2.33 5.82 -7.19
C GLY A 74 2.57 4.35 -6.82
N MET A 75 2.34 3.43 -7.75
CA MET A 75 2.67 2.02 -7.58
C MET A 75 4.17 1.81 -7.40
N TRP A 76 5.00 2.29 -8.33
CA TRP A 76 6.45 2.17 -8.23
C TRP A 76 6.97 2.80 -6.93
N PHE A 77 6.49 4.00 -6.59
CA PHE A 77 6.93 4.73 -5.42
C PHE A 77 6.55 4.02 -4.12
N SER A 78 5.36 3.42 -4.05
CA SER A 78 4.91 2.66 -2.88
C SER A 78 5.66 1.34 -2.70
N VAL A 79 5.98 0.67 -3.81
CA VAL A 79 6.59 -0.67 -3.80
C VAL A 79 8.10 -0.62 -3.60
N ASP A 80 8.79 0.30 -4.27
CA ASP A 80 10.26 0.34 -4.31
C ASP A 80 10.82 1.74 -4.07
N GLY A 81 10.19 2.80 -4.60
CA GLY A 81 10.75 4.15 -4.53
C GLY A 81 10.96 4.68 -3.10
N ILE A 82 9.95 4.56 -2.23
CA ILE A 82 10.05 5.04 -0.84
C ILE A 82 11.00 4.19 0.01
N TYR A 83 11.04 2.89 -0.26
CA TYR A 83 11.98 1.94 0.35
C TYR A 83 13.42 2.29 -0.03
N TRP A 84 13.66 2.49 -1.33
CA TRP A 84 14.95 2.89 -1.86
C TRP A 84 15.41 4.21 -1.25
N LEU A 85 14.53 5.22 -1.18
CA LEU A 85 14.86 6.52 -0.57
C LEU A 85 15.26 6.38 0.89
N TYR A 86 14.46 5.65 1.68
CA TYR A 86 14.69 5.47 3.11
C TYR A 86 16.02 4.75 3.36
N TRP A 87 16.25 3.62 2.71
CA TRP A 87 17.45 2.81 2.94
C TRP A 87 18.70 3.38 2.27
N SER A 88 18.58 4.13 1.18
CA SER A 88 19.72 4.88 0.62
C SER A 88 20.30 5.87 1.62
N TRP A 89 19.48 6.42 2.50
CA TRP A 89 19.92 7.30 3.57
C TRP A 89 20.29 6.53 4.85
N ARG A 90 19.53 5.49 5.21
CA ARG A 90 19.65 4.78 6.48
C ARG A 90 20.82 3.79 6.51
N ASP A 91 20.92 2.93 5.50
CA ASP A 91 21.95 1.90 5.34
C ASP A 91 21.97 1.40 3.88
N PRO A 92 22.87 1.94 3.03
CA PRO A 92 23.00 1.55 1.63
C PRO A 92 23.39 0.08 1.42
N VAL A 93 24.04 -0.56 2.41
CA VAL A 93 24.44 -1.97 2.30
C VAL A 93 23.22 -2.86 2.47
N ALA A 94 22.37 -2.58 3.46
CA ALA A 94 21.09 -3.28 3.62
C ALA A 94 20.21 -3.14 2.38
N LEU A 95 20.18 -1.94 1.77
CA LEU A 95 19.47 -1.70 0.52
C LEU A 95 19.95 -2.61 -0.61
N GLU A 96 21.26 -2.66 -0.86
CA GLU A 96 21.83 -3.46 -1.95
C GLU A 96 21.51 -4.96 -1.79
N MET A 97 21.55 -5.45 -0.55
CA MET A 97 21.28 -6.85 -0.24
C MET A 97 19.80 -7.23 -0.41
N MET A 98 18.87 -6.35 -0.02
CA MET A 98 17.48 -6.74 0.21
C MET A 98 16.48 -6.17 -0.81
N ARG A 99 16.85 -5.14 -1.57
CA ARG A 99 15.91 -4.45 -2.48
C ARG A 99 15.22 -5.39 -3.47
N SER A 100 15.96 -6.33 -4.03
CA SER A 100 15.43 -7.32 -4.99
C SER A 100 14.39 -8.26 -4.35
N GLY A 101 14.50 -8.53 -3.05
CA GLY A 101 13.53 -9.30 -2.27
C GLY A 101 12.35 -8.46 -1.79
N ASN A 102 12.58 -7.21 -1.39
CA ASN A 102 11.52 -6.29 -0.97
C ASN A 102 10.53 -5.99 -2.10
N ALA A 103 11.01 -5.69 -3.31
CA ALA A 103 10.16 -5.28 -4.42
C ALA A 103 9.00 -6.26 -4.73
N PRO A 104 9.21 -7.58 -4.89
CA PRO A 104 8.11 -8.52 -5.12
C PRO A 104 7.18 -8.68 -3.92
N ALA A 105 7.71 -8.71 -2.69
CA ALA A 105 6.89 -8.80 -1.47
C ALA A 105 5.96 -7.58 -1.34
N SER A 106 6.51 -6.39 -1.52
CA SER A 106 5.78 -5.13 -1.48
C SER A 106 4.79 -5.00 -2.64
N ALA A 107 5.10 -5.51 -3.84
CA ALA A 107 4.16 -5.54 -4.95
C ALA A 107 2.93 -6.41 -4.66
N CYS A 108 3.10 -7.58 -4.03
CA CYS A 108 2.00 -8.44 -3.61
C CYS A 108 1.10 -7.76 -2.59
N LEU A 109 1.69 -7.15 -1.56
CA LEU A 109 0.94 -6.40 -0.55
C LEU A 109 0.20 -5.21 -1.17
N TYR A 110 0.86 -4.47 -2.07
CA TYR A 110 0.24 -3.37 -2.79
C TYR A 110 -0.96 -3.82 -3.62
N ALA A 111 -0.85 -4.95 -4.33
CA ALA A 111 -1.96 -5.52 -5.11
C ALA A 111 -3.13 -5.95 -4.21
N LEU A 112 -2.84 -6.60 -3.07
CA LEU A 112 -3.86 -6.96 -2.07
C LEU A 112 -4.59 -5.72 -1.56
N CYS A 113 -3.86 -4.69 -1.14
CA CYS A 113 -4.41 -3.41 -0.72
C CYS A 113 -5.22 -2.73 -1.82
N ALA A 114 -4.74 -2.75 -3.05
CA ALA A 114 -5.42 -2.20 -4.22
C ALA A 114 -6.77 -2.89 -4.47
N MET A 115 -6.85 -4.21 -4.28
CA MET A 115 -8.10 -4.97 -4.37
C MET A 115 -9.04 -4.65 -3.20
N ILE A 116 -8.54 -4.68 -1.97
CA ILE A 116 -9.33 -4.40 -0.77
C ILE A 116 -9.94 -2.99 -0.85
N TRP A 117 -9.13 -1.99 -1.21
CA TRP A 117 -9.53 -0.59 -1.23
C TRP A 117 -10.19 -0.13 -2.53
N LEU A 118 -10.39 -1.03 -3.50
CA LEU A 118 -11.21 -0.77 -4.69
C LEU A 118 -12.69 -0.59 -4.33
N TYR A 119 -13.16 -1.29 -3.30
CA TYR A 119 -14.55 -1.22 -2.86
C TYR A 119 -14.93 0.20 -2.41
N ASP A 120 -16.09 0.67 -2.84
CA ASP A 120 -16.60 2.02 -2.51
C ASP A 120 -17.77 2.00 -1.52
N GLY A 121 -18.25 0.82 -1.12
CA GLY A 121 -19.40 0.72 -0.24
C GLY A 121 -19.05 0.74 1.24
N THR A 122 -20.07 0.50 2.05
CA THR A 122 -19.98 0.33 3.49
C THR A 122 -19.87 -1.15 3.87
N LEU A 123 -19.35 -1.46 5.06
CA LEU A 123 -19.34 -2.85 5.57
C LEU A 123 -20.75 -3.46 5.61
N ARG A 124 -21.77 -2.62 5.89
CA ARG A 124 -23.18 -3.05 5.92
C ARG A 124 -23.66 -3.50 4.55
N GLU A 125 -23.22 -2.86 3.48
CA GLU A 125 -23.57 -3.23 2.10
C GLU A 125 -22.91 -4.54 1.68
N ILE A 126 -21.64 -4.77 2.06
CA ILE A 126 -20.96 -6.07 1.83
C ILE A 126 -21.75 -7.21 2.47
N LEU A 127 -22.19 -7.03 3.72
CA LEU A 127 -22.94 -8.06 4.45
C LEU A 127 -24.33 -8.33 3.87
N ARG A 128 -24.88 -7.39 3.07
CA ARG A 128 -26.18 -7.53 2.39
C ARG A 128 -26.09 -8.20 1.03
N LEU A 129 -24.92 -8.26 0.40
CA LEU A 129 -24.68 -9.00 -0.85
C LEU A 129 -24.77 -10.53 -0.67
N LYS A 130 -24.96 -11.02 0.56
CA LYS A 130 -25.16 -12.44 0.91
C LYS A 130 -26.62 -12.89 0.99
N LYS A 131 -27.58 -12.12 0.46
CA LYS A 131 -28.99 -12.55 0.34
C LYS A 131 -29.40 -12.73 -1.11
#